data_AF-A0A315W0T6-F1
#
_entry.id   AF-A0A315W0T6-F1
#
_cell.length_a   1.000
_cell.length_b   1.000
_cell.length_c   1.000
_cell.angle_alpha   90.00
_cell.angle_beta   90.00
_cell.angle_gamma   90.00
#
_symmetry.space_group_name_H-M   'P 1'
#
loop_
_entity.id
_entity.type
_entity.pdbx_description
1 polymer ?
#
loop_
_entity_poly.entity_id
_entity_poly.type
_entity_poly.pdbx_seq_one_letter_code
_entity_poly.pdbx_strand_id
1 'polypeptide(L)'
;MAEGKISYSAPESMLCGTLCLLGFRKAGGRVEQRRVSSLQELGDGFDLIVNCSGLGSRALVGDAGVYPVRGQVLKVEAPWLTHFIRDGDGKTYIYPGVHSVTIGGTRQEGDWRLHVDGGDTASILERCGRLEPSLKKAKVLAEWVGLRPSRRNPRVEREKVLLQGRGVPVVHNYGHGGWGVTIAWGTALDALGLASSFRSGRNGDLIGASAPAGGFCWEEVSE
;
A
#
# COMPACT_ATOMS: atom_id res chain seq x y z
N MET A 1 -26.96 8.92 8.33
CA MET A 1 -26.47 7.93 7.35
C MET A 1 -25.35 8.62 6.56
N ALA A 2 -24.09 8.38 6.90
CA ALA A 2 -22.96 8.99 6.18
C ALA A 2 -22.43 7.97 5.17
N GLU A 3 -22.46 8.34 3.88
CA GLU A 3 -22.06 7.47 2.78
C GLU A 3 -20.54 7.57 2.56
N GLY A 4 -19.79 6.52 2.91
CA GLY A 4 -18.35 6.46 2.63
C GLY A 4 -18.10 5.95 1.21
N LYS A 5 -17.25 6.64 0.44
CA LYS A 5 -16.76 6.17 -0.88
C LYS A 5 -15.26 5.89 -0.80
N ILE A 6 -14.82 4.73 -1.31
CA ILE A 6 -13.43 4.32 -1.52
C ILE A 6 -13.17 4.22 -3.02
N SER A 7 -12.01 4.63 -3.52
CA SER A 7 -11.53 4.21 -4.84
C SER A 7 -10.47 3.12 -4.73
N TYR A 8 -10.58 2.07 -5.56
CA TYR A 8 -9.69 0.91 -5.46
C TYR A 8 -9.28 0.40 -6.84
N SER A 9 -7.97 0.28 -7.06
CA SER A 9 -7.39 -0.44 -8.19
C SER A 9 -6.22 -1.30 -7.71
N ALA A 10 -6.50 -2.54 -7.30
CA ALA A 10 -5.45 -3.56 -7.22
C ALA A 10 -6.01 -4.89 -7.75
N PRO A 11 -5.14 -5.76 -8.32
CA PRO A 11 -5.56 -7.07 -8.78
C PRO A 11 -6.02 -7.92 -7.58
N GLU A 12 -7.07 -8.72 -7.79
CA GLU A 12 -7.75 -9.58 -6.80
C GLU A 12 -6.83 -10.61 -6.10
N SER A 13 -5.55 -10.69 -6.46
CA SER A 13 -4.61 -11.70 -5.99
C SER A 13 -3.95 -11.42 -4.62
N MET A 14 -4.16 -10.27 -3.99
CA MET A 14 -3.72 -10.04 -2.61
C MET A 14 -4.84 -10.35 -1.61
N LEU A 15 -4.70 -11.49 -0.91
CA LEU A 15 -5.62 -11.97 0.14
C LEU A 15 -6.00 -10.87 1.15
N CYS A 16 -5.04 -10.00 1.49
CA CYS A 16 -5.23 -8.87 2.40
C CYS A 16 -6.16 -7.80 1.80
N GLY A 17 -5.97 -7.44 0.53
CA GLY A 17 -6.82 -6.46 -0.16
C GLY A 17 -8.27 -6.94 -0.26
N THR A 18 -8.48 -8.20 -0.64
CA THR A 18 -9.82 -8.78 -0.76
C THR A 18 -10.55 -8.85 0.59
N LEU A 19 -9.87 -9.27 1.66
CA LEU A 19 -10.48 -9.33 2.99
C LEU A 19 -10.84 -7.93 3.52
N CYS A 20 -9.93 -6.96 3.39
CA CYS A 20 -10.17 -5.58 3.79
C CYS A 20 -11.35 -4.95 3.02
N LEU A 21 -11.42 -5.18 1.71
CA LEU A 21 -12.50 -4.64 0.87
C LEU A 21 -13.87 -5.25 1.22
N LEU A 22 -13.91 -6.57 1.46
CA LEU A 22 -15.13 -7.25 1.89
C LEU A 22 -15.58 -6.75 3.27
N GLY A 23 -14.65 -6.60 4.22
CA GLY A 23 -14.92 -6.03 5.54
C GLY A 23 -15.47 -4.61 5.44
N PHE A 24 -14.86 -3.77 4.60
CA PHE A 24 -15.31 -2.40 4.36
C PHE A 24 -16.73 -2.33 3.78
N ARG A 25 -17.02 -3.14 2.76
CA ARG A 25 -18.37 -3.22 2.18
C ARG A 25 -19.41 -3.71 3.19
N LYS A 26 -19.08 -4.73 4.00
CA LYS A 26 -19.95 -5.21 5.08
C LYS A 26 -20.24 -4.14 6.14
N ALA A 27 -19.29 -3.24 6.37
CA ALA A 27 -19.48 -2.07 7.24
C ALA A 27 -20.28 -0.93 6.59
N GLY A 28 -20.85 -1.13 5.39
CA GLY A 28 -21.66 -0.14 4.67
C GLY A 28 -20.86 0.81 3.77
N GLY A 29 -19.55 0.57 3.62
CA GLY A 29 -18.69 1.34 2.73
C GLY A 29 -18.97 1.09 1.25
N ARG A 30 -18.92 2.14 0.42
CA ARG A 30 -19.08 2.06 -1.04
C ARG A 30 -17.73 2.14 -1.72
N VAL A 31 -17.56 1.40 -2.82
CA VAL A 31 -16.33 1.37 -3.60
C VAL A 31 -16.63 1.87 -5.00
N GLU A 32 -15.90 2.89 -5.46
CA GLU A 32 -16.03 3.58 -6.74
C GLU A 32 -14.67 3.56 -7.44
N GLN A 33 -14.54 2.87 -8.56
CA GLN A 33 -13.31 2.94 -9.35
C GLN A 33 -13.27 4.27 -10.11
N ARG A 34 -12.37 5.17 -9.70
CA ARG A 34 -12.20 6.48 -10.31
C ARG A 34 -10.74 6.93 -10.14
N ARG A 35 -10.21 7.63 -11.14
CA ARG A 35 -8.95 8.36 -11.04
C ARG A 35 -9.19 9.71 -10.37
N VAL A 36 -8.39 10.05 -9.35
CA VAL A 36 -8.35 11.40 -8.77
C VAL A 36 -7.01 12.03 -9.12
N SER A 37 -7.03 13.12 -9.89
CA SER A 37 -5.81 13.83 -10.28
C SER A 37 -5.49 14.99 -9.34
N SER A 38 -6.48 15.48 -8.60
CA SER A 38 -6.32 16.50 -7.57
C SER A 38 -7.32 16.31 -6.44
N LEU A 39 -6.92 16.65 -5.20
CA LEU A 39 -7.86 16.72 -4.07
C LEU A 39 -8.99 17.73 -4.30
N GLN A 40 -8.80 18.71 -5.18
CA GLN A 40 -9.85 19.69 -5.53
C GLN A 40 -11.11 19.01 -6.10
N GLU A 41 -10.97 17.86 -6.76
CA GLU A 41 -12.10 17.08 -7.29
C GLU A 41 -12.97 16.43 -6.20
N LEU A 42 -12.56 16.53 -4.94
CA LEU A 42 -13.20 15.93 -3.77
C LEU A 42 -13.78 17.00 -2.81
N GLY A 43 -13.66 18.29 -3.13
CA GLY A 43 -14.01 19.40 -2.22
C GLY A 43 -15.48 19.45 -1.81
N ASP A 44 -16.39 19.14 -2.74
CA ASP A 44 -17.85 19.20 -2.55
C ASP A 44 -18.46 17.88 -2.04
N GLY A 45 -17.66 16.81 -1.87
CA GLY A 45 -18.16 15.46 -1.62
C GLY A 45 -17.95 14.90 -0.21
N PHE A 46 -17.00 15.44 0.57
CA PHE A 46 -16.49 14.73 1.76
C PHE A 46 -16.13 15.64 2.94
N ASP A 47 -16.60 15.31 4.15
CA ASP A 47 -16.24 16.03 5.38
C ASP A 47 -14.79 15.81 5.85
N LEU A 48 -14.18 14.72 5.40
CA LEU A 48 -12.83 14.28 5.74
C LEU A 48 -12.29 13.47 4.56
N ILE A 49 -11.02 13.69 4.22
CA ILE A 49 -10.30 12.87 3.25
C ILE A 49 -9.18 12.14 3.97
N VAL A 50 -9.03 10.85 3.69
CA VAL A 50 -7.84 10.09 4.07
C VAL A 50 -7.08 9.77 2.80
N ASN A 51 -5.87 10.31 2.67
CA ASN A 51 -5.03 10.13 1.50
C ASN A 51 -4.06 8.97 1.75
N CYS A 52 -4.35 7.83 1.12
CA CYS A 52 -3.51 6.62 1.15
C CYS A 52 -2.84 6.32 -0.20
N SER A 53 -2.72 7.30 -1.10
CA SER A 53 -2.29 7.15 -2.51
C SER A 53 -0.88 6.61 -2.76
N GLY A 54 -0.10 6.31 -1.71
CA GLY A 54 1.22 5.71 -1.82
C GLY A 54 2.15 6.58 -2.69
N LEU A 55 2.65 6.00 -3.78
CA LEU A 55 3.50 6.69 -4.76
C LEU A 55 2.79 7.87 -5.44
N GLY A 56 1.47 7.75 -5.59
CA GLY A 56 0.59 8.76 -6.15
C GLY A 56 0.60 10.09 -5.41
N SER A 57 0.94 10.10 -4.11
CA SER A 57 1.02 11.33 -3.33
C SER A 57 2.06 12.32 -3.86
N ARG A 58 3.05 11.84 -4.62
CA ARG A 58 3.99 12.71 -5.34
C ARG A 58 3.26 13.65 -6.30
N ALA A 59 2.29 13.13 -7.06
CA ALA A 59 1.51 13.90 -8.02
C ALA A 59 0.28 14.56 -7.37
N LEU A 60 -0.46 13.81 -6.54
CA LEU A 60 -1.75 14.23 -5.98
C LEU A 60 -1.63 15.43 -5.02
N VAL A 61 -0.57 15.47 -4.22
CA VAL A 61 -0.35 16.51 -3.20
C VAL A 61 1.03 17.15 -3.27
N GLY A 62 1.80 16.86 -4.33
CA GLY A 62 3.11 17.48 -4.54
C GLY A 62 4.20 17.06 -3.54
N ASP A 63 4.08 15.93 -2.84
CA ASP A 63 5.11 15.49 -1.90
C ASP A 63 6.36 14.96 -2.65
N ALA A 64 7.31 15.86 -2.89
CA ALA A 64 8.58 15.55 -3.57
C ALA A 64 9.46 14.54 -2.81
N GLY A 65 9.19 14.32 -1.51
CA GLY A 65 9.86 13.33 -0.68
C GLY A 65 9.44 11.89 -0.98
N VAL A 66 8.38 11.68 -1.75
CA VAL A 66 7.93 10.35 -2.21
C VAL A 66 8.66 9.95 -3.49
N TYR A 67 9.27 8.77 -3.49
CA TYR A 67 10.01 8.22 -4.63
C TYR A 67 9.87 6.69 -4.71
N PRO A 68 10.03 6.08 -5.90
CA PRO A 68 9.93 4.64 -6.05
C PRO A 68 11.22 3.97 -5.60
N VAL A 69 11.08 2.77 -5.06
CA VAL A 69 12.17 1.81 -4.99
C VAL A 69 11.73 0.55 -5.71
N ARG A 70 12.16 0.40 -6.96
CA ARG A 70 11.82 -0.73 -7.82
C ARG A 70 12.33 -2.03 -7.21
N GLY A 71 11.47 -3.03 -7.25
CA GLY A 71 11.75 -4.40 -6.82
C GLY A 71 11.20 -5.39 -7.83
N GLN A 72 12.10 -6.17 -8.41
CA GLN A 72 11.77 -7.35 -9.21
C GLN A 72 11.82 -8.60 -8.33
N VAL A 73 10.85 -9.49 -8.51
CA VAL A 73 10.74 -10.79 -7.84
C VAL A 73 10.31 -11.85 -8.83
N LEU A 74 10.60 -13.11 -8.51
CA LEU A 74 10.15 -14.27 -9.26
C LEU A 74 9.24 -15.13 -8.38
N LYS A 75 8.19 -15.69 -8.97
CA LYS A 75 7.41 -16.78 -8.40
C LYS A 75 7.94 -18.09 -8.94
N VAL A 76 8.24 -19.04 -8.07
CA VAL A 76 8.78 -20.34 -8.45
C VAL A 76 8.00 -21.48 -7.80
N GLU A 77 7.96 -22.62 -8.48
CA GLU A 77 7.39 -23.86 -7.99
C GLU A 77 8.43 -24.61 -7.16
N ALA A 78 8.29 -24.55 -5.84
CA ALA A 78 9.16 -25.24 -4.89
C ALA A 78 8.37 -25.64 -3.62
N PRO A 79 7.41 -26.58 -3.73
CA PRO A 79 6.53 -26.96 -2.61
C PRO A 79 7.26 -27.59 -1.41
N TRP A 80 8.51 -28.02 -1.61
CA TRP A 80 9.37 -28.55 -0.55
C TRP A 80 9.94 -27.48 0.38
N LEU A 81 9.84 -26.18 0.04
CA LEU A 81 10.33 -25.11 0.90
C LEU A 81 9.22 -24.62 1.83
N THR A 82 9.43 -24.75 3.14
CA THR A 82 8.48 -24.36 4.19
C THR A 82 9.01 -23.24 5.09
N HIS A 83 10.32 -23.00 5.08
CA HIS A 83 10.98 -21.97 5.87
C HIS A 83 11.42 -20.80 4.99
N PHE A 84 11.32 -19.58 5.53
CA PHE A 84 11.85 -18.42 4.86
C PHE A 84 13.37 -18.32 5.04
N ILE A 85 14.05 -17.78 4.05
CA ILE A 85 15.47 -17.40 4.12
C ILE A 85 15.56 -15.94 3.72
N ARG A 86 16.31 -15.14 4.47
CA ARG A 86 16.59 -13.75 4.14
C ARG A 86 18.05 -13.46 4.44
N ASP A 87 18.78 -13.05 3.42
CA ASP A 87 20.14 -12.56 3.56
C ASP A 87 20.13 -11.11 4.06
N GLY A 88 21.19 -10.72 4.77
CA GLY A 88 21.35 -9.40 5.37
C GLY A 88 21.56 -8.28 4.35
N ASP A 89 21.82 -8.62 3.09
CA ASP A 89 22.03 -7.67 1.97
C ASP A 89 20.76 -6.87 1.61
N GLY A 90 19.60 -7.24 2.16
CA GLY A 90 18.30 -6.61 1.90
C GLY A 90 17.75 -6.86 0.49
N LYS A 91 18.43 -7.69 -0.31
CA LYS A 91 18.12 -8.00 -1.70
C LYS A 91 17.98 -9.49 -1.95
N THR A 92 18.36 -10.41 -1.06
CA THR A 92 18.19 -11.85 -1.28
C THR A 92 17.22 -12.42 -0.26
N TYR A 93 16.07 -12.90 -0.72
CA TYR A 93 15.07 -13.52 0.12
C TYR A 93 14.31 -14.62 -0.62
N ILE A 94 13.91 -15.64 0.13
CA ILE A 94 13.14 -16.79 -0.30
C ILE A 94 11.96 -16.90 0.68
N TYR A 95 10.77 -16.59 0.22
CA TYR A 95 9.55 -16.56 1.01
C TYR A 95 8.55 -17.58 0.48
N PRO A 96 8.43 -18.75 1.13
CA PRO A 96 7.36 -19.69 0.84
C PRO A 96 5.98 -19.05 1.02
N GLY A 97 5.14 -19.15 -0.01
CA GLY A 97 3.73 -18.77 0.04
C GLY A 97 2.83 -19.99 -0.09
N VAL A 98 1.51 -19.77 -0.01
CA VAL A 98 0.51 -20.86 -0.01
C VAL A 98 0.54 -21.71 -1.29
N HIS A 99 0.81 -21.09 -2.45
CA HIS A 99 0.78 -21.78 -3.75
C HIS A 99 2.11 -21.75 -4.51
N SER A 100 3.03 -20.88 -4.13
CA SER A 100 4.31 -20.69 -4.80
C SER A 100 5.30 -20.03 -3.85
N VAL A 101 6.58 -20.21 -4.12
CA VAL A 101 7.65 -19.53 -3.40
C VAL A 101 7.96 -18.22 -4.11
N THR A 102 8.06 -17.13 -3.36
CA THR A 102 8.55 -15.85 -3.88
C THR A 102 10.03 -15.77 -3.62
N ILE A 103 10.82 -15.64 -4.67
CA ILE A 103 12.24 -15.35 -4.55
C ILE A 103 12.48 -13.94 -5.05
N GLY A 104 13.38 -13.24 -4.38
CA GLY A 104 13.68 -11.89 -4.77
C GLY A 104 14.92 -11.39 -4.09
N GLY A 105 15.27 -10.16 -4.35
CA GLY A 105 14.76 -9.31 -5.41
C GLY A 105 15.76 -8.20 -5.70
N THR A 106 15.23 -7.09 -6.20
CA THR A 106 16.00 -5.88 -6.41
C THR A 106 15.56 -4.74 -5.48
N ARG A 107 16.46 -3.78 -5.34
CA ARG A 107 16.23 -2.51 -4.63
C ARG A 107 16.92 -1.40 -5.41
N GLN A 108 16.22 -0.85 -6.40
CA GLN A 108 16.71 0.20 -7.28
C GLN A 108 15.94 1.50 -6.98
N GLU A 109 16.60 2.44 -6.32
CA GLU A 109 15.98 3.71 -5.92
C GLU A 109 15.83 4.64 -7.12
N GLY A 110 14.68 5.30 -7.22
CA GLY A 110 14.39 6.25 -8.31
C GLY A 110 14.09 5.61 -9.67
N ASP A 111 14.17 4.28 -9.78
CA ASP A 111 13.80 3.57 -11.00
C ASP A 111 12.27 3.42 -11.08
N TRP A 112 11.69 3.99 -12.13
CA TRP A 112 10.24 3.97 -12.40
C TRP A 112 9.83 2.87 -13.39
N ARG A 113 10.79 2.14 -13.95
CA ARG A 113 10.51 1.14 -14.99
C ARG A 113 9.73 -0.03 -14.42
N LEU A 114 8.58 -0.33 -15.03
CA LEU A 114 7.73 -1.47 -14.68
C LEU A 114 8.01 -2.74 -15.49
N HIS A 115 8.86 -2.66 -16.52
CA HIS A 115 9.23 -3.84 -17.29
C HIS A 115 10.23 -4.71 -16.52
N VAL A 116 10.11 -6.01 -16.72
CA VAL A 116 11.06 -7.01 -16.24
C VAL A 116 12.42 -6.80 -16.93
N ASP A 117 13.49 -6.96 -16.15
CA ASP A 117 14.87 -6.94 -16.63
C ASP A 117 15.47 -8.34 -16.55
N GLY A 118 15.98 -8.86 -17.68
CA GLY A 118 16.52 -10.21 -17.75
C GLY A 118 17.80 -10.41 -16.94
N GLY A 119 18.59 -9.35 -16.76
CA GLY A 119 19.78 -9.37 -15.91
C GLY A 119 19.41 -9.47 -14.43
N ASP A 120 18.41 -8.72 -13.99
CA ASP A 120 17.84 -8.82 -12.64
C ASP A 120 17.30 -10.24 -12.37
N THR A 121 16.61 -10.85 -13.35
CA THR A 121 16.10 -12.23 -13.25
C THR A 121 17.24 -13.23 -13.10
N ALA A 122 18.27 -13.16 -13.94
CA ALA A 122 19.44 -14.03 -13.84
C ALA A 122 20.15 -13.89 -12.48
N SER A 123 20.34 -12.65 -12.02
CA SER A 123 20.96 -12.34 -10.72
C SER A 123 20.16 -12.88 -9.53
N ILE A 124 18.82 -12.79 -9.55
CA ILE A 124 17.96 -13.34 -8.50
C ILE A 124 18.08 -14.87 -8.46
N LEU A 125 18.00 -15.54 -9.61
CA LEU A 125 18.11 -17.00 -9.69
C LEU A 125 19.47 -17.50 -9.19
N GLU A 126 20.55 -16.81 -9.57
CA GLU A 126 21.91 -17.13 -9.13
C GLU A 126 22.04 -17.01 -7.60
N ARG A 127 21.68 -15.86 -7.03
CA ARG A 127 21.83 -15.60 -5.59
C ARG A 127 20.96 -16.52 -4.75
N CYS A 128 19.69 -16.67 -5.12
CA CYS A 128 18.77 -17.56 -4.40
C CYS A 128 19.17 -19.03 -4.56
N GLY A 129 19.62 -19.45 -5.75
CA GLY A 129 20.11 -20.82 -5.99
C GLY A 129 21.44 -21.14 -5.29
N ARG A 130 22.22 -20.12 -4.92
CA ARG A 130 23.42 -20.28 -4.07
C ARG A 130 23.05 -20.47 -2.60
N LEU A 131 22.03 -19.76 -2.10
CA LEU A 131 21.55 -19.91 -0.72
C LEU A 131 20.75 -21.19 -0.53
N GLU A 132 19.91 -21.56 -1.49
CA GLU A 132 19.07 -22.75 -1.46
C GLU A 132 19.25 -23.54 -2.77
N PRO A 133 20.19 -24.49 -2.82
CA PRO A 133 20.50 -25.25 -4.03
C PRO A 133 19.31 -25.99 -4.64
N SER A 134 18.29 -26.36 -3.84
CA SER A 134 17.09 -27.02 -4.37
C SER A 134 16.26 -26.12 -5.29
N LEU A 135 16.47 -24.79 -5.29
CA LEU A 135 15.82 -23.87 -6.22
C LEU A 135 16.34 -23.98 -7.64
N LYS A 136 17.53 -24.56 -7.87
CA LYS A 136 18.09 -24.70 -9.23
C LYS A 136 17.24 -25.57 -10.16
N LYS A 137 16.40 -26.44 -9.58
CA LYS A 137 15.42 -27.28 -10.31
C LYS A 137 14.01 -26.69 -10.30
N ALA A 138 13.79 -25.56 -9.63
CA ALA A 138 12.47 -24.97 -9.52
C ALA A 138 12.05 -24.34 -10.84
N LYS A 139 10.78 -24.54 -11.22
CA LYS A 139 10.21 -23.90 -12.40
C LYS A 139 9.83 -22.46 -12.07
N VAL A 140 10.28 -21.51 -12.89
CA VAL A 140 9.78 -20.11 -12.81
C VAL A 140 8.36 -20.07 -13.33
N LEU A 141 7.44 -19.58 -12.51
CA LEU A 141 6.01 -19.47 -12.80
C LEU A 141 5.66 -18.07 -13.30
N ALA A 142 6.27 -17.03 -12.73
CA ALA A 142 6.04 -15.64 -13.10
C ALA A 142 7.20 -14.75 -12.67
N GLU A 143 7.32 -13.62 -13.35
CA GLU A 143 8.24 -12.53 -13.03
C GLU A 143 7.41 -11.27 -12.78
N TRP A 144 7.73 -10.51 -11.74
CA TRP A 144 6.94 -9.35 -11.36
C TRP A 144 7.82 -8.19 -10.90
N VAL A 145 7.44 -6.98 -11.29
CA VAL A 145 8.08 -5.73 -10.90
C VAL A 145 7.07 -4.88 -10.16
N GLY A 146 7.46 -4.39 -8.99
CA GLY A 146 6.67 -3.44 -8.20
C GLY A 146 7.50 -2.24 -7.77
N LEU A 147 6.83 -1.11 -7.59
CA LEU A 147 7.45 0.12 -7.09
C LEU A 147 7.05 0.32 -5.63
N ARG A 148 8.02 0.27 -4.72
CA ARG A 148 7.76 0.54 -3.30
C ARG A 148 7.60 2.05 -3.08
N PRO A 149 6.50 2.53 -2.48
CA PRO A 149 6.23 3.95 -2.29
C PRO A 149 7.05 4.51 -1.12
N SER A 150 8.32 4.83 -1.36
CA SER A 150 9.28 5.18 -0.33
C SER A 150 9.29 6.67 -0.04
N ARG A 151 9.52 7.01 1.23
CA ARG A 151 9.75 8.36 1.75
C ARG A 151 10.72 8.24 2.92
N ARG A 152 11.46 9.31 3.27
CA ARG A 152 12.41 9.28 4.41
C ARG A 152 11.74 8.77 5.70
N ASN A 153 10.55 9.28 5.98
CA ASN A 153 9.65 8.79 7.03
C ASN A 153 8.25 8.61 6.40
N PRO A 154 7.48 7.59 6.78
CA PRO A 154 6.06 7.54 6.39
C PRO A 154 5.35 8.80 6.87
N ARG A 155 4.42 9.31 6.06
CA ARG A 155 3.62 10.49 6.41
C ARG A 155 2.29 10.03 6.98
N VAL A 156 2.16 10.12 8.31
CA VAL A 156 0.92 9.90 9.04
C VAL A 156 0.59 11.18 9.80
N GLU A 157 -0.06 12.10 9.12
CA GLU A 157 -0.20 13.49 9.55
C GLU A 157 -1.55 14.05 9.11
N ARG A 158 -2.06 15.06 9.83
CA ARG A 158 -3.27 15.77 9.45
C ARG A 158 -2.94 17.19 9.02
N GLU A 159 -3.56 17.65 7.93
CA GLU A 159 -3.57 19.05 7.51
C GLU A 159 -5.00 19.51 7.17
N LYS A 160 -5.21 20.82 7.10
CA LYS A 160 -6.47 21.41 6.62
C LYS A 160 -6.19 22.00 5.24
N VAL A 161 -6.85 21.47 4.22
CA VAL A 161 -6.66 21.87 2.82
C VAL A 161 -7.86 22.71 2.38
N LEU A 162 -7.60 23.82 1.69
CA LEU A 162 -8.66 24.61 1.08
C LEU A 162 -9.08 23.96 -0.25
N LEU A 163 -10.22 23.28 -0.25
CA LEU A 163 -10.79 22.61 -1.41
C LEU A 163 -12.07 23.34 -1.84
N GLN A 164 -12.09 23.86 -3.07
CA GLN A 164 -13.22 24.62 -3.63
C GLN A 164 -13.76 25.72 -2.68
N GLY A 165 -12.85 26.41 -1.97
CA GLY A 165 -13.21 27.47 -1.01
C GLY A 165 -13.63 26.99 0.39
N ARG A 166 -13.70 25.67 0.62
CA ARG A 166 -13.98 25.08 1.93
C ARG A 166 -12.72 24.48 2.54
N GLY A 167 -12.51 24.71 3.84
CA GLY A 167 -11.41 24.07 4.56
C GLY A 167 -11.76 22.64 4.97
N VAL A 168 -11.16 21.65 4.31
CA VAL A 168 -11.40 20.21 4.51
C VAL A 168 -10.21 19.58 5.24
N PRO A 169 -10.43 18.83 6.34
CA PRO A 169 -9.36 18.06 6.95
C PRO A 169 -8.93 16.92 6.03
N VAL A 170 -7.62 16.76 5.88
CA VAL A 170 -6.99 15.67 5.13
C VAL A 170 -6.03 14.96 6.07
N VAL A 171 -6.18 13.65 6.22
CA VAL A 171 -5.24 12.77 6.93
C VAL A 171 -4.42 12.03 5.90
N HIS A 172 -3.12 12.27 5.87
CA HIS A 172 -2.18 11.55 5.03
C HIS A 172 -1.75 10.26 5.72
N ASN A 173 -1.65 9.18 4.94
CA ASN A 173 -1.16 7.87 5.39
C ASN A 173 -0.46 7.16 4.22
N TYR A 174 0.76 7.57 3.90
CA TYR A 174 1.53 7.04 2.76
C TYR A 174 3.05 7.09 3.00
N GLY A 175 3.83 6.61 2.03
CA GLY A 175 5.30 6.66 2.11
C GLY A 175 5.93 5.49 2.88
N HIS A 176 5.25 4.34 2.93
CA HIS A 176 5.64 3.19 3.75
C HIS A 176 6.78 2.33 3.17
N GLY A 177 7.23 2.61 1.94
CA GLY A 177 8.29 1.88 1.28
C GLY A 177 8.04 0.37 1.23
N GLY A 178 9.06 -0.42 1.53
CA GLY A 178 8.98 -1.90 1.53
C GLY A 178 8.31 -2.51 2.77
N TRP A 179 7.85 -1.70 3.72
CA TRP A 179 7.35 -2.16 5.02
C TRP A 179 5.84 -1.99 5.17
N GLY A 180 5.15 -1.51 4.13
CA GLY A 180 3.72 -1.15 4.18
C GLY A 180 2.85 -2.24 4.80
N VAL A 181 3.00 -3.50 4.40
CA VAL A 181 2.22 -4.61 4.97
C VAL A 181 2.53 -4.81 6.46
N THR A 182 3.79 -4.73 6.86
CA THR A 182 4.22 -4.95 8.26
C THR A 182 3.67 -3.88 9.20
N ILE A 183 3.63 -2.62 8.77
CA ILE A 183 3.23 -1.49 9.62
C ILE A 183 1.78 -1.03 9.39
N ALA A 184 1.07 -1.60 8.40
CA ALA A 184 -0.24 -1.16 7.96
C ALA A 184 -1.23 -0.95 9.11
N TRP A 185 -1.29 -1.90 10.05
CA TRP A 185 -2.23 -1.82 11.17
C TRP A 185 -1.92 -0.67 12.13
N GLY A 186 -0.64 -0.48 12.47
CA GLY A 186 -0.20 0.62 13.34
C GLY A 186 -0.50 1.98 12.72
N THR A 187 -0.09 2.16 11.45
CA THR A 187 -0.34 3.42 10.73
C THR A 187 -1.82 3.68 10.49
N ALA A 188 -2.64 2.64 10.33
CA ALA A 188 -4.09 2.79 10.23
C ALA A 188 -4.73 3.24 11.56
N LEU A 189 -4.25 2.74 12.70
CA LEU A 189 -4.71 3.18 14.03
C LEU A 189 -4.32 4.63 14.31
N ASP A 190 -3.10 5.03 13.95
CA ASP A 190 -2.64 6.42 14.08
C ASP A 190 -3.48 7.37 13.21
N ALA A 191 -3.71 7.01 11.94
CA ALA A 191 -4.58 7.76 11.03
C ALA A 191 -6.03 7.85 11.54
N LEU A 192 -6.57 6.77 12.11
CA LEU A 192 -7.88 6.74 12.74
C LEU A 192 -7.96 7.71 13.94
N GLY A 193 -6.92 7.77 14.78
CA GLY A 193 -6.83 8.73 15.88
C GLY A 193 -6.88 10.18 15.41
N LEU A 194 -6.12 10.49 14.36
CA LEU A 194 -6.11 11.81 13.72
C LEU A 194 -7.47 12.17 13.12
N ALA A 195 -8.15 11.22 12.46
CA ALA A 195 -9.47 11.38 11.89
C ALA A 195 -10.56 11.61 12.97
N SER A 196 -10.51 10.84 14.06
CA SER A 196 -11.53 10.86 15.11
C SER A 196 -11.50 12.15 15.94
N SER A 197 -10.31 12.74 16.14
CA SER A 197 -10.13 14.01 16.87
C SER A 197 -10.88 15.21 16.27
N PHE A 198 -11.46 15.08 15.07
CA PHE A 198 -12.29 16.11 14.43
C PHE A 198 -13.77 16.06 14.85
N ARG A 199 -14.28 14.91 15.30
CA ARG A 199 -15.72 14.77 15.63
C ARG A 199 -16.06 15.35 17.01
N SER A 200 -15.10 15.42 17.93
CA SER A 200 -15.28 15.97 19.29
C SER A 200 -15.51 17.49 19.34
N GLY A 201 -15.42 18.21 18.23
CA GLY A 201 -15.74 19.65 18.13
C GLY A 201 -17.18 19.97 17.69
N ARG A 202 -18.02 18.97 17.38
CA ARG A 202 -19.43 19.16 16.99
C ARG A 202 -20.35 18.48 18.02
N ASN A 203 -20.65 19.22 19.10
CA ASN A 203 -21.59 18.92 20.20
C ASN A 203 -21.43 17.58 20.93
N GLY A 204 -21.51 17.65 22.26
CA GLY A 204 -21.28 16.53 23.17
C GLY A 204 -22.19 15.34 22.91
N ASP A 205 -21.56 14.17 22.77
CA ASP A 205 -22.03 12.88 23.27
C ASP A 205 -20.81 11.95 23.32
N LEU A 206 -20.26 11.77 24.51
CA LEU A 206 -19.32 10.69 24.81
C LEU A 206 -20.12 9.39 24.87
N ILE A 207 -20.13 8.63 23.78
CA ILE A 207 -20.60 7.25 23.77
C ILE A 207 -19.37 6.34 23.70
N GLY A 208 -19.28 5.43 24.68
CA GLY A 208 -18.14 4.58 24.95
C GLY A 208 -17.67 3.71 23.78
N ALA A 209 -16.46 3.19 23.96
CA ALA A 209 -15.75 2.30 23.06
C ALA A 209 -16.64 1.18 22.48
N SER A 210 -17.21 1.48 21.32
CA SER A 210 -17.70 0.53 20.32
C SER A 210 -17.32 1.16 18.98
N ALA A 211 -16.66 0.40 18.11
CA ALA A 211 -16.04 0.90 16.89
C ALA A 211 -17.02 1.81 16.11
N PRO A 212 -16.76 3.13 15.99
CA PRO A 212 -17.68 3.98 15.28
C PRO A 212 -17.50 3.76 13.79
N ALA A 213 -18.63 3.55 13.12
CA ALA A 213 -18.78 3.63 11.67
C ALA A 213 -18.36 5.03 11.18
N GLY A 214 -17.07 5.18 10.88
CA GLY A 214 -16.48 6.35 10.22
C GLY A 214 -15.98 5.93 8.84
N GLY A 215 -16.35 6.67 7.79
CA GLY A 215 -15.91 6.40 6.42
C GLY A 215 -14.45 6.77 6.20
N PHE A 216 -13.75 5.95 5.42
CA PHE A 216 -12.35 6.13 5.02
C PHE A 216 -12.27 6.06 3.50
N CYS A 217 -11.58 7.02 2.87
CA CYS A 217 -11.20 6.94 1.46
C CYS A 217 -9.81 6.32 1.38
N TRP A 218 -9.61 5.37 0.46
CA TRP A 218 -8.32 4.78 0.13
C TRP A 218 -8.15 5.00 -1.38
N GLU A 219 -6.92 5.18 -1.86
CA GLU A 219 -6.58 5.19 -3.28
C GLU A 219 -5.17 4.62 -3.40
N GLU A 220 -4.86 3.90 -4.47
CA GLU A 220 -3.49 3.51 -4.85
C GLU A 220 -3.36 3.92 -6.32
N VAL A 221 -2.47 4.88 -6.61
CA VAL A 221 -2.35 5.43 -7.97
C VAL A 221 -1.64 4.40 -8.85
N SER A 222 -2.40 3.84 -9.79
CA SER A 222 -1.86 3.23 -11.00
C SER A 222 -2.04 4.21 -12.16
N GLU A 223 -0.97 4.39 -12.95
CA GLU A 223 -1.07 4.98 -14.29
C GLU A 223 -1.67 3.98 -15.27
#